data_AF-A0A667YKX9-F1
#
_entry.id   AF-A0A667YKX9-F1
#
_cell.length_a   1.000
_cell.length_b   1.000
_cell.length_c   1.000
_cell.angle_alpha   90.00
_cell.angle_beta   90.00
_cell.angle_gamma   90.00
#
_symmetry.space_group_name_H-M   'P 1'
#
loop_
_entity.id
_entity.type
_entity.pdbx_description
1 polymer ?
#
loop_
_entity_poly.entity_id
_entity_poly.type
_entity_poly.pdbx_seq_one_letter_code
_entity_poly.pdbx_strand_id
1 'polypeptide(L)'
;MLIACCLLLCVDVFPTGSSLSDQVDQNPADMYKKPGEKAQVNCSHNIPSYNTILWYRQQLPGEGMKQIVFTIPDYEPGFNEEKFPVTKPDAVSGTLTVKDLVAEDKALYFCLSAPQ
;
A
#
# COMPACT_ATOMS: atom_id res chain seq x y z
N MET A 1 13.31 -2.10 -27.25
CA MET A 1 12.76 -3.04 -28.26
C MET A 1 11.39 -2.51 -28.63
N LEU A 2 11.26 -1.88 -29.80
CA LEU A 2 9.97 -1.41 -30.31
C LEU A 2 9.26 -2.58 -30.98
N ILE A 3 8.00 -2.80 -30.64
CA ILE A 3 7.07 -3.54 -31.50
C ILE A 3 5.88 -2.62 -31.74
N ALA A 4 5.80 -2.09 -32.96
CA ALA A 4 4.60 -1.53 -33.53
C ALA A 4 4.31 -2.36 -34.79
N CYS A 5 3.23 -3.15 -34.80
CA CYS A 5 2.34 -3.37 -35.95
C CYS A 5 1.27 -4.39 -35.59
N CYS A 6 0.00 -3.97 -35.50
CA CYS A 6 -1.12 -4.58 -36.22
C CYS A 6 -2.44 -4.01 -35.67
N LEU A 7 -3.05 -3.12 -36.46
CA LEU A 7 -4.48 -2.86 -36.44
C LEU A 7 -5.17 -4.10 -37.03
N LEU A 8 -6.00 -4.81 -36.24
CA LEU A 8 -7.25 -5.50 -36.62
C LEU A 8 -7.60 -6.61 -35.61
N LEU A 9 -8.66 -6.34 -34.82
CA LEU A 9 -9.65 -7.27 -34.26
C LEU A 9 -9.15 -8.54 -33.54
N CYS A 10 -8.62 -8.37 -32.33
CA CYS A 10 -9.00 -9.21 -31.20
C CYS A 10 -9.49 -8.27 -30.10
N VAL A 11 -10.80 -8.03 -30.04
CA VAL A 11 -11.42 -7.67 -28.76
C VAL A 11 -11.39 -8.96 -27.96
N ASP A 12 -10.22 -9.30 -27.43
CA ASP A 12 -10.15 -10.26 -26.35
C ASP A 12 -10.89 -9.58 -25.20
N VAL A 13 -12.16 -9.97 -25.05
CA VAL A 13 -12.92 -9.75 -23.84
C VAL A 13 -12.17 -10.50 -22.75
N PHE A 14 -11.14 -9.85 -22.19
CA PHE A 14 -10.69 -10.18 -20.86
C PHE A 14 -11.93 -10.06 -20.00
N PRO A 15 -12.33 -11.10 -19.22
CA PRO A 15 -13.33 -10.88 -18.21
C PRO A 15 -12.80 -9.70 -17.39
N THR A 16 -13.55 -8.59 -17.39
CA THR A 16 -13.25 -7.45 -16.53
C THR A 16 -13.31 -8.00 -15.13
N GLY A 17 -12.16 -8.44 -14.62
CA GLY A 17 -11.98 -8.71 -13.21
C GLY A 17 -12.31 -7.39 -12.55
N SER A 18 -13.48 -7.33 -11.91
CA SER A 18 -13.89 -6.17 -11.15
C SER A 18 -12.95 -6.09 -9.94
N SER A 19 -11.83 -5.40 -10.12
CA SER A 19 -10.92 -5.06 -9.04
C SER A 19 -11.50 -3.85 -8.32
N LEU A 20 -11.60 -3.91 -7.00
CA LEU A 20 -11.96 -2.75 -6.18
C LEU A 20 -10.78 -1.77 -6.02
N SER A 21 -9.70 -1.93 -6.80
CA SER A 21 -8.53 -1.05 -6.72
C SER A 21 -8.87 0.42 -6.97
N ASP A 22 -9.84 0.72 -7.84
CA ASP A 22 -10.28 2.10 -8.11
C ASP A 22 -11.02 2.75 -6.91
N GLN A 23 -11.32 1.96 -5.88
CA GLN A 23 -12.00 2.37 -4.66
C GLN A 23 -11.07 2.52 -3.46
N VAL A 24 -9.76 2.34 -3.66
CA VAL A 24 -8.71 2.56 -2.66
C VAL A 24 -7.75 3.62 -3.20
N ASP A 25 -7.66 4.75 -2.49
CA ASP A 25 -6.73 5.84 -2.80
C ASP A 25 -5.53 5.79 -1.86
N GLN A 26 -4.32 5.81 -2.41
CA GLN A 26 -3.07 5.87 -1.66
C GLN A 26 -2.21 7.04 -2.13
N ASN A 27 -1.83 7.90 -1.20
CA ASN A 27 -1.07 9.12 -1.50
C ASN A 27 0.07 9.35 -0.49
N PRO A 28 1.27 9.74 -0.95
CA PRO A 28 1.68 9.91 -2.35
C PRO A 28 2.02 8.59 -3.05
N ALA A 29 1.98 8.60 -4.38
CA ALA A 29 2.37 7.46 -5.22
C ALA A 29 3.86 7.14 -5.11
N ASP A 30 4.70 8.17 -4.98
CA ASP A 30 6.14 8.05 -4.78
C ASP A 30 6.66 9.20 -3.89
N MET A 31 7.78 8.95 -3.23
CA MET A 31 8.44 9.94 -2.39
C MET A 31 9.93 9.67 -2.24
N TYR A 32 10.71 10.76 -2.23
CA TYR A 32 12.14 10.74 -2.02
C TYR A 32 12.45 11.56 -0.76
N LYS A 33 13.00 10.89 0.25
CA LYS A 33 13.30 11.45 1.57
C LYS A 33 14.75 11.17 1.96
N LYS A 34 15.31 12.02 2.81
CA LYS A 34 16.66 11.85 3.33
C LYS A 34 16.65 10.93 4.56
N PRO A 35 17.77 10.25 4.85
CA PRO A 35 17.92 9.52 6.10
C PRO A 35 17.63 10.41 7.33
N GLY A 36 16.97 9.84 8.34
CA GLY A 36 16.55 10.56 9.54
C GLY A 36 15.26 11.38 9.39
N GLU A 37 14.74 11.59 8.18
CA GLU A 37 13.43 12.19 7.99
C GLU A 37 12.30 11.17 8.29
N LYS A 38 11.06 11.66 8.30
CA LYS A 38 9.86 10.81 8.33
C LYS A 38 9.20 10.73 6.95
N ALA A 39 8.67 9.56 6.62
CA ALA A 39 7.80 9.33 5.46
C ALA A 39 6.37 9.07 5.96
N GLN A 40 5.37 9.56 5.22
CA GLN A 40 3.96 9.34 5.54
C GLN A 40 3.21 8.91 4.29
N VAL A 41 2.53 7.77 4.38
CA VAL A 41 1.66 7.24 3.33
C VAL A 41 0.25 7.25 3.87
N ASN A 42 -0.64 7.93 3.18
CA ASN A 42 -2.06 7.98 3.48
C ASN A 42 -2.80 6.99 2.61
N CYS A 43 -3.81 6.34 3.18
CA CYS A 43 -4.71 5.46 2.48
C CYS A 43 -6.14 5.81 2.85
N SER A 44 -7.04 5.77 1.86
CA SER A 44 -8.48 5.85 2.09
C SER A 44 -9.23 4.95 1.12
N HIS A 45 -10.45 4.57 1.46
CA HIS A 45 -11.29 3.79 0.55
C HIS A 45 -12.76 4.22 0.63
N ASN A 46 -13.54 3.88 -0.39
CA ASN A 46 -15.00 4.07 -0.42
C ASN A 46 -15.78 2.75 -0.53
N ILE A 47 -15.10 1.62 -0.28
CA ILE A 47 -15.71 0.28 -0.31
C ILE A 47 -16.69 0.11 0.87
N PRO A 48 -17.97 -0.17 0.62
CA PRO A 48 -18.94 -0.44 1.68
C PRO A 48 -18.58 -1.69 2.51
N SER A 49 -18.90 -1.65 3.81
CA SER A 49 -18.66 -2.75 4.78
C SER A 49 -17.20 -3.06 5.09
N TYR A 50 -16.25 -2.37 4.47
CA TYR A 50 -14.84 -2.46 4.83
C TYR A 50 -14.54 -1.46 5.93
N ASN A 51 -13.80 -1.89 6.93
CA ASN A 51 -13.51 -1.12 8.13
C ASN A 51 -12.10 -1.38 8.65
N THR A 52 -11.26 -2.07 7.88
CA THR A 52 -9.88 -2.39 8.23
C THR A 52 -8.96 -1.94 7.10
N ILE A 53 -7.87 -1.25 7.46
CA ILE A 53 -6.77 -0.92 6.56
C ILE A 53 -5.52 -1.61 7.09
N LEU A 54 -5.00 -2.54 6.30
CA LEU A 54 -3.76 -3.24 6.55
C LEU A 54 -2.62 -2.55 5.82
N TRP A 55 -1.41 -2.65 6.36
CA TRP A 55 -0.22 -2.07 5.74
C TRP A 55 0.81 -3.13 5.43
N TYR A 56 1.39 -3.05 4.24
CA TYR A 56 2.39 -3.96 3.73
C TYR A 56 3.60 -3.19 3.19
N ARG A 57 4.75 -3.87 3.18
CA ARG A 57 5.92 -3.42 2.42
C ARG A 57 6.54 -4.52 1.58
N GLN A 58 7.17 -4.12 0.49
CA GLN A 58 8.01 -4.98 -0.35
C GLN A 58 9.35 -4.28 -0.57
N GLN A 59 10.44 -4.84 -0.04
CA GLN A 59 11.77 -4.22 -0.12
C GLN A 59 12.42 -4.43 -1.49
N LEU A 60 12.45 -5.66 -1.98
CA LEU A 60 13.03 -5.98 -3.29
C LEU A 60 11.98 -6.49 -4.28
N PRO A 61 12.09 -6.15 -5.58
CA PRO A 61 11.27 -6.78 -6.61
C PRO A 61 11.43 -8.29 -6.60
N GLY A 62 10.32 -9.02 -6.54
CA GLY A 62 10.31 -10.49 -6.49
C GLY A 62 10.34 -11.07 -5.07
N GLU A 63 10.53 -10.27 -4.02
CA GLU A 63 10.25 -10.70 -2.65
C GLU A 63 8.76 -10.68 -2.35
N GLY A 64 8.32 -11.53 -1.42
CA GLY A 64 6.96 -11.49 -0.90
C GLY A 64 6.69 -10.20 -0.14
N MET A 65 5.44 -9.72 -0.21
CA MET A 65 4.99 -8.62 0.63
C MET A 65 5.02 -9.04 2.10
N LYS A 66 5.60 -8.19 2.96
CA LYS A 66 5.59 -8.36 4.41
C LYS A 66 4.53 -7.44 4.98
N GLN A 67 3.59 -8.01 5.72
CA GLN A 67 2.63 -7.23 6.48
C GLN A 67 3.37 -6.52 7.62
N ILE A 68 3.03 -5.25 7.83
CA ILE A 68 3.56 -4.41 8.91
C ILE A 68 2.61 -4.51 10.10
N VAL A 69 1.32 -4.29 9.85
CA VAL A 69 0.27 -4.23 10.88
C VAL A 69 -1.06 -4.71 10.30
N PHE A 70 -1.79 -5.52 11.08
CA PHE A 70 -3.13 -6.00 10.74
C PHE A 70 -4.20 -4.97 11.14
N THR A 71 -4.24 -4.64 12.43
CA THR A 71 -5.04 -3.58 13.04
C THR A 71 -4.20 -2.94 14.13
N ILE A 72 -4.54 -1.76 14.64
CA ILE A 72 -3.80 -1.18 15.78
C ILE A 72 -4.25 -1.91 17.05
N PRO A 73 -3.34 -2.46 17.90
CA PRO A 73 -1.87 -2.42 17.89
C PRO A 73 -1.18 -3.74 17.45
N ASP A 74 -1.80 -4.54 16.58
CA ASP A 74 -1.35 -5.85 16.10
C ASP A 74 -0.30 -5.76 14.96
N TYR A 75 0.97 -5.60 15.35
CA TYR A 75 2.13 -5.57 14.46
C TYR A 75 2.72 -6.97 14.24
N GLU A 76 3.16 -7.22 13.00
CA GLU A 76 3.90 -8.43 12.68
C GLU A 76 5.32 -8.43 13.29
N PRO A 77 5.93 -9.61 13.50
CA PRO A 77 7.29 -9.71 14.02
C PRO A 77 8.30 -8.89 13.20
N GLY A 78 9.08 -8.06 13.90
CA GLY A 78 10.05 -7.14 13.30
C GLY A 78 9.52 -5.74 12.99
N PHE A 79 8.23 -5.49 13.25
CA PHE A 79 7.62 -4.16 13.17
C PHE A 79 7.11 -3.70 14.55
N ASN A 80 7.01 -2.40 14.75
CA ASN A 80 6.50 -1.80 15.98
C ASN A 80 5.99 -0.37 15.74
N GLU A 81 5.21 0.13 16.70
CA GLU A 81 4.64 1.47 16.67
C GLU A 81 5.68 2.60 16.79
N GLU A 82 6.85 2.33 17.38
CA GLU A 82 7.91 3.34 17.50
C GLU A 82 8.43 3.73 16.11
N LYS A 83 8.71 2.74 15.26
CA LYS A 83 9.24 2.91 13.90
C LYS A 83 8.14 3.12 12.85
N PHE A 84 7.03 2.39 12.96
CA PHE A 84 5.94 2.34 11.97
C PHE A 84 4.58 2.78 12.56
N PRO A 85 4.46 3.95 13.20
CA PRO A 85 3.19 4.34 13.79
C PRO A 85 2.09 4.47 12.72
N VAL A 86 0.93 3.90 13.03
CA VAL A 86 -0.27 3.99 12.19
C VAL A 86 -1.34 4.79 12.91
N THR A 87 -1.96 5.72 12.19
CA THR A 87 -3.18 6.40 12.62
C THR A 87 -4.36 5.89 11.82
N LYS A 88 -5.51 5.76 12.48
CA LYS A 88 -6.78 5.36 11.87
C LYS A 88 -7.87 6.28 12.42
N PRO A 89 -8.08 7.46 11.81
CA PRO A 89 -9.04 8.43 12.31
C PRO A 89 -10.49 7.96 12.16
N ASP A 90 -10.78 7.13 11.16
CA ASP A 90 -12.09 6.52 10.93
C ASP A 90 -11.95 5.11 10.31
N ALA A 91 -13.08 4.49 9.96
CA ALA A 91 -13.10 3.14 9.40
C ALA A 91 -12.48 3.04 7.99
N VAL A 92 -12.43 4.16 7.26
CA VAL A 92 -12.17 4.19 5.82
C VAL A 92 -10.89 4.91 5.45
N SER A 93 -10.16 5.46 6.42
CA SER A 93 -8.90 6.16 6.21
C SER A 93 -7.86 5.83 7.26
N GLY A 94 -6.60 5.93 6.88
CA GLY A 94 -5.47 5.70 7.76
C GLY A 94 -4.17 6.25 7.21
N THR A 95 -3.19 6.42 8.08
CA THR A 95 -1.85 6.88 7.72
C THR A 95 -0.82 5.97 8.34
N LEU A 96 0.08 5.42 7.52
CA LEU A 96 1.33 4.82 7.97
C LEU A 96 2.41 5.88 7.97
N THR A 97 3.09 6.04 9.09
CA THR A 97 4.30 6.86 9.20
C THR A 97 5.50 5.95 9.39
N VAL A 98 6.58 6.18 8.63
CA VAL A 98 7.89 5.55 8.87
C VAL A 98 8.79 6.63 9.47
N LYS A 99 9.20 6.46 10.73
CA LYS A 99 10.08 7.40 11.42
C LYS A 99 11.54 7.09 11.16
N ASP A 100 12.41 8.10 11.35
CA ASP A 100 13.87 7.96 11.37
C ASP A 100 14.42 7.10 10.22
N LEU A 101 14.12 7.51 8.98
CA LEU A 101 14.38 6.71 7.79
C LEU A 101 15.84 6.24 7.69
N VAL A 102 16.03 4.95 7.38
CA VAL A 102 17.31 4.31 7.08
C VAL A 102 17.29 3.66 5.70
N ALA A 103 18.43 3.14 5.23
CA ALA A 103 18.53 2.56 3.89
C ALA A 103 17.60 1.35 3.69
N GLU A 104 17.37 0.59 4.76
CA GLU A 104 16.51 -0.60 4.80
C GLU A 104 15.03 -0.27 4.65
N ASP A 105 14.62 0.98 4.90
CA ASP A 105 13.23 1.44 4.73
C ASP A 105 12.89 1.77 3.27
N LYS A 106 13.87 1.69 2.36
CA LYS A 106 13.59 1.77 0.92
C LYS A 106 12.77 0.56 0.49
N ALA A 107 11.49 0.78 0.22
CA ALA A 107 10.55 -0.25 -0.15
C ALA A 107 9.36 0.35 -0.91
N LEU A 108 8.58 -0.51 -1.57
CA LEU A 108 7.21 -0.20 -1.94
C LEU A 108 6.33 -0.40 -0.70
N TYR A 109 5.45 0.55 -0.44
CA TYR A 109 4.48 0.49 0.66
C TYR A 109 3.08 0.44 0.08
N PHE A 110 2.26 -0.47 0.61
CA PHE A 110 0.91 -0.69 0.13
C PHE A 110 -0.06 -0.73 1.30
N CYS A 111 -1.24 -0.14 1.11
CA CYS A 111 -2.40 -0.39 1.94
C CYS A 111 -3.33 -1.40 1.28
N LEU A 112 -4.06 -2.14 2.11
CA LEU A 112 -5.14 -3.01 1.67
C LEU A 112 -6.36 -2.76 2.56
N SER A 113 -7.51 -2.54 1.92
CA SER A 113 -8.78 -2.38 2.63
C SER A 113 -9.50 -3.73 2.71
N ALA A 114 -10.02 -4.08 3.88
CA ALA A 114 -10.68 -5.36 4.13
C ALA A 114 -11.91 -5.21 5.05
N PRO A 115 -12.88 -6.14 4.98
CA PRO A 115 -13.86 -6.32 6.03
C PRO A 115 -13.16 -6.95 7.24
N GLN A 116 -13.54 -6.54 8.45
CA GLN A 116 -13.08 -7.15 9.70
C GLN A 116 -13.84 -8.44 10.03
#